data_AF-A0A218KNQ0-F1
#
_entry.id   AF-A0A218KNQ0-F1
#
_cell.length_a   1.000
_cell.length_b   1.000
_cell.length_c   1.000
_cell.angle_alpha   90.00
_cell.angle_beta   90.00
_cell.angle_gamma   90.00
#
_symmetry.space_group_name_H-M   'P 1'
#
loop_
_entity.id
_entity.type
_entity.pdbx_description
1 polymer ?
#
loop_
_entity_poly.entity_id
_entity_poly.type
_entity_poly.pdbx_seq_one_letter_code
_entity_poly.pdbx_strand_id
1 'polypeptide(L)'
;MKKYIFLLALTPILVGVTLYLVRNIDNTKQSTTAGDKFYQVLFSKKENNIPLEEIDANWGHLANFEHAFNHILDSTLADATSIYSNMADNKEAPNILRELAQYLEVMQSLRLNNEKIDNEKLESSAIYPYSSKEAIAIIKIRNKDTKGALEILRSLLNDKKCPILIKANAQELLRIYEN
;
A
#
# COMPACT_ATOMS: atom_id res chain seq x y z
N MET A 1 -5.77 46.82 -5.92
CA MET A 1 -6.97 45.97 -5.72
C MET A 1 -7.21 45.12 -6.95
N LYS A 2 -7.52 43.84 -6.75
CA LYS A 2 -7.95 42.76 -7.67
C LYS A 2 -7.02 41.56 -7.58
N LYS A 3 -7.40 40.61 -6.71
CA LYS A 3 -6.76 39.31 -6.60
C LYS A 3 -7.85 38.32 -6.15
N TYR A 4 -8.02 37.27 -6.96
CA TYR A 4 -8.72 36.01 -6.66
C TYR A 4 -10.25 36.05 -6.55
N ILE A 5 -10.96 35.93 -7.69
CA ILE A 5 -12.36 35.49 -7.72
C ILE A 5 -12.55 34.17 -8.52
N PHE A 6 -11.49 33.54 -9.03
CA PHE A 6 -11.64 32.38 -9.93
C PHE A 6 -11.29 30.99 -9.35
N LEU A 7 -11.09 30.87 -8.03
CA LEU A 7 -10.62 29.62 -7.39
C LEU A 7 -11.69 28.87 -6.58
N LEU A 8 -12.96 29.27 -6.69
CA LEU A 8 -14.06 28.73 -5.85
C LEU A 8 -15.03 27.80 -6.60
N ALA A 9 -14.82 27.53 -7.89
CA ALA A 9 -15.76 26.73 -8.69
C ALA A 9 -15.31 25.29 -9.01
N LEU A 10 -14.10 24.88 -8.61
CA LEU A 10 -13.55 23.55 -8.96
C LEU A 10 -13.63 22.50 -7.84
N THR A 11 -13.96 22.92 -6.62
CA THR A 11 -14.04 22.06 -5.43
C THR A 11 -15.28 21.15 -5.36
N PRO A 12 -16.51 21.52 -5.78
CA PRO A 12 -17.65 20.61 -5.62
C PRO A 12 -17.68 19.49 -6.68
N ILE A 13 -17.01 19.66 -7.82
CA ILE A 13 -16.96 18.64 -8.88
C ILE A 13 -15.95 17.53 -8.54
N LEU A 14 -14.89 17.83 -7.77
CA LEU A 14 -13.93 16.81 -7.31
C LEU A 14 -14.54 15.88 -6.24
N VAL A 15 -15.39 16.41 -5.35
CA VAL A 15 -16.03 15.66 -4.26
C VAL A 15 -17.14 14.74 -4.76
N GLY A 16 -17.87 15.14 -5.80
CA GLY A 16 -18.88 14.28 -6.45
C GLY A 16 -18.25 13.08 -7.17
N VAL A 17 -17.07 13.26 -7.76
CA VAL A 17 -16.34 12.19 -8.48
C VAL A 17 -15.69 11.22 -7.50
N THR A 18 -15.17 11.67 -6.35
CA THR A 18 -14.59 10.77 -5.33
C THR A 18 -15.63 9.88 -4.66
N LEU A 19 -16.82 10.41 -4.35
CA LEU A 19 -17.93 9.60 -3.80
C LEU A 19 -18.52 8.61 -4.81
N TYR A 20 -18.57 8.97 -6.10
CA TYR A 20 -19.00 8.04 -7.17
C TYR A 20 -17.99 6.92 -7.41
N LEU A 21 -16.68 7.20 -7.27
CA LEU A 21 -15.60 6.23 -7.48
C LEU A 21 -15.50 5.18 -6.37
N VAL A 22 -15.75 5.55 -5.10
CA VAL A 22 -15.70 4.60 -3.97
C VAL A 22 -16.88 3.63 -3.97
N ARG A 23 -18.06 4.06 -4.45
CA ARG A 23 -19.26 3.21 -4.52
C ARG A 23 -19.26 2.21 -5.68
N ASN A 24 -18.38 2.37 -6.68
CA ASN A 24 -18.47 1.64 -7.95
C ASN A 24 -17.14 0.94 -8.34
N ILE A 25 -16.36 0.51 -7.35
CA ILE A 25 -15.10 -0.24 -7.52
C ILE A 25 -15.41 -1.69 -7.96
N ASP A 26 -15.98 -1.84 -9.14
CA ASP A 26 -16.06 -3.09 -9.91
C ASP A 26 -15.32 -2.95 -11.26
N ASN A 27 -14.75 -1.78 -11.57
CA ASN A 27 -14.03 -1.53 -12.81
C ASN A 27 -12.55 -1.17 -12.60
N THR A 28 -11.68 -2.02 -13.13
CA THR A 28 -10.21 -2.01 -12.99
C THR A 28 -9.53 -0.68 -13.32
N LYS A 29 -10.06 0.11 -14.27
CA LYS A 29 -9.48 1.43 -14.63
C LYS A 29 -9.70 2.52 -13.58
N GLN A 30 -10.83 2.53 -12.89
CA GLN A 30 -11.11 3.51 -11.83
C GLN A 30 -10.29 3.22 -10.57
N SER A 31 -9.99 1.93 -10.31
CA SER A 31 -9.11 1.49 -9.24
C SER A 31 -7.67 2.02 -9.40
N THR A 32 -7.12 2.06 -10.62
CA THR A 32 -5.76 2.57 -10.86
C THR A 32 -5.66 4.07 -10.60
N THR A 33 -6.60 4.88 -11.11
CA THR A 33 -6.59 6.33 -10.86
C THR A 33 -6.84 6.68 -9.40
N ALA A 34 -7.66 5.90 -8.68
CA ALA A 34 -7.83 6.02 -7.24
C ALA A 34 -6.54 5.66 -6.49
N GLY A 35 -5.85 4.59 -6.91
CA GLY A 35 -4.53 4.19 -6.39
C GLY A 35 -3.43 5.23 -6.62
N ASP A 36 -3.39 5.86 -7.80
CA ASP A 36 -2.39 6.89 -8.12
C ASP A 36 -2.62 8.16 -7.29
N LYS A 37 -3.88 8.56 -7.09
CA LYS A 37 -4.23 9.68 -6.20
C LYS A 37 -3.95 9.35 -4.73
N PHE A 38 -4.22 8.12 -4.31
CA PHE A 38 -3.86 7.60 -2.99
C PHE A 38 -2.35 7.69 -2.75
N TYR A 39 -1.53 7.26 -3.72
CA TYR A 39 -0.07 7.39 -3.66
C TYR A 39 0.36 8.85 -3.58
N GLN A 40 -0.22 9.73 -4.40
CA GLN A 40 0.08 11.16 -4.35
C GLN A 40 -0.28 11.79 -3.00
N VAL A 41 -1.43 11.47 -2.42
CA VAL A 41 -1.85 12.03 -1.12
C VAL A 41 -0.95 11.55 0.03
N LEU A 42 -0.56 10.28 0.04
CA LEU A 42 0.28 9.72 1.11
C LEU A 42 1.76 10.08 0.98
N PHE A 43 2.28 10.21 -0.24
CA PHE A 43 3.73 10.29 -0.49
C PHE A 43 4.19 11.61 -1.13
N SER A 44 3.30 12.55 -1.45
CA SER A 44 3.72 13.90 -1.85
C SER A 44 4.22 14.66 -0.62
N LYS A 45 5.46 15.15 -0.68
CA LYS A 45 6.07 15.99 0.36
C LYS A 45 5.12 17.15 0.73
N LYS A 46 4.66 17.13 1.98
CA LYS A 46 3.84 18.16 2.63
C LYS A 46 4.51 19.54 2.52
N GLU A 47 3.99 20.40 1.66
CA GLU A 47 4.14 21.86 1.82
C GLU A 47 2.98 22.47 2.63
N ASN A 48 1.85 21.77 2.80
CA ASN A 48 0.70 22.26 3.57
C ASN A 48 0.13 21.18 4.49
N ASN A 49 0.34 21.37 5.80
CA ASN A 49 0.06 20.45 6.91
C ASN A 49 -1.42 20.48 7.36
N ILE A 50 -2.37 20.01 6.55
CA ILE A 50 -3.72 19.74 7.07
C ILE A 50 -3.89 18.22 7.11
N PRO A 51 -3.94 17.59 8.29
CA PRO A 51 -4.25 16.18 8.44
C PRO A 51 -5.55 15.81 7.71
N LEU A 52 -5.60 14.64 7.08
CA LEU A 52 -6.81 14.21 6.36
C LEU A 52 -8.07 14.17 7.24
N GLU A 53 -7.91 13.89 8.54
CA GLU A 53 -9.00 13.92 9.53
C GLU A 53 -9.63 15.31 9.69
N GLU A 54 -8.84 16.37 9.48
CA GLU A 54 -9.30 17.76 9.56
C GLU A 54 -9.99 18.24 8.27
N ILE A 55 -9.87 17.47 7.18
CA ILE A 55 -10.49 17.80 5.89
C ILE A 55 -11.95 17.30 5.84
N ASP A 56 -12.19 16.02 6.16
CA ASP A 56 -13.54 15.42 6.23
C ASP A 56 -13.48 14.08 6.99
N ALA A 57 -14.46 13.82 7.85
CA ALA A 57 -14.60 12.55 8.60
C ALA A 57 -14.67 11.31 7.70
N ASN A 58 -15.10 11.45 6.45
CA ASN A 58 -15.14 10.39 5.44
C ASN A 58 -13.73 9.90 5.03
N TRP A 59 -12.66 10.63 5.36
CA TRP A 59 -11.28 10.20 5.13
C TRP A 59 -10.73 9.33 6.26
N GLY A 60 -11.53 8.96 7.28
CA GLY A 60 -11.03 8.28 8.48
C GLY A 60 -10.14 7.06 8.21
N HIS A 61 -10.45 6.22 7.23
CA HIS A 61 -9.55 5.10 6.87
C HIS A 61 -8.23 5.57 6.25
N LEU A 62 -8.27 6.63 5.43
CA LEU A 62 -7.11 7.16 4.72
C LEU A 62 -6.20 7.99 5.64
N ALA A 63 -6.78 8.66 6.62
CA ALA A 63 -6.06 9.31 7.70
C ALA A 63 -5.19 8.33 8.50
N ASN A 64 -5.66 7.10 8.74
CA ASN A 64 -4.87 6.09 9.42
C ASN A 64 -3.61 5.67 8.62
N PHE A 65 -3.69 5.61 7.29
CA PHE A 65 -2.50 5.40 6.45
C PHE A 65 -1.53 6.58 6.51
N GLU A 66 -2.04 7.81 6.51
CA GLU A 66 -1.22 9.02 6.68
C GLU A 66 -0.52 9.02 8.05
N HIS A 67 -1.25 8.68 9.11
CA HIS A 67 -0.71 8.60 10.46
C HIS A 67 0.38 7.55 10.58
N ALA A 68 0.15 6.33 10.05
CA ALA A 68 1.16 5.29 10.00
C ALA A 68 2.40 5.71 9.18
N PHE A 69 2.22 6.46 8.10
CA PHE A 69 3.33 6.99 7.32
C PHE A 69 4.16 8.03 8.09
N ASN A 70 3.52 8.92 8.86
CA ASN A 70 4.24 9.87 9.71
C ASN A 70 5.10 9.13 10.76
N HIS A 71 4.57 8.07 11.37
CA HIS A 71 5.35 7.21 12.27
C HIS A 71 6.56 6.56 11.58
N ILE A 72 6.45 6.19 10.30
CA ILE A 72 7.60 5.71 9.52
C ILE A 72 8.67 6.80 9.35
N LEU A 73 8.26 8.03 9.04
CA LEU A 73 9.18 9.17 8.91
C LEU A 73 9.89 9.47 10.25
N ASP A 74 9.16 9.36 11.35
CA ASP A 74 9.66 9.59 12.71
C ASP A 74 10.41 8.37 13.27
N SER A 75 10.68 7.34 12.45
CA SER A 75 11.39 6.11 12.81
C SER A 75 10.72 5.28 13.93
N THR A 76 9.44 5.50 14.18
CA THR A 76 8.60 4.77 15.14
C THR A 76 7.88 3.62 14.43
N LEU A 77 8.66 2.69 13.86
CA LEU A 77 8.15 1.62 12.99
C LEU A 77 7.16 0.67 13.70
N ALA A 78 7.28 0.46 15.01
CA ALA A 78 6.34 -0.38 15.77
C ALA A 78 4.93 0.22 15.81
N ASP A 79 4.83 1.55 15.92
CA ASP A 79 3.55 2.26 15.93
C ASP A 79 2.90 2.21 14.55
N ALA A 80 3.71 2.39 13.48
CA ALA A 80 3.23 2.21 12.11
C ALA A 80 2.70 0.80 11.86
N THR A 81 3.43 -0.24 12.29
CA THR A 81 2.98 -1.64 12.19
C THR A 81 1.67 -1.87 12.95
N SER A 82 1.53 -1.32 14.16
CA SER A 82 0.31 -1.42 14.97
C SER A 82 -0.90 -0.79 14.26
N ILE A 83 -0.73 0.40 13.67
CA ILE A 83 -1.80 1.08 12.92
C ILE A 83 -2.23 0.25 11.70
N TYR A 84 -1.27 -0.30 10.94
CA TYR A 84 -1.59 -1.17 9.81
C TYR A 84 -2.32 -2.46 10.23
N SER A 85 -1.88 -3.09 11.33
CA SER A 85 -2.56 -4.27 11.89
C SER A 85 -4.01 -3.96 12.25
N ASN A 86 -4.28 -2.83 12.93
CA ASN A 86 -5.64 -2.43 13.29
C ASN A 86 -6.53 -2.19 12.06
N MET A 87 -5.96 -1.62 10.98
CA MET A 87 -6.69 -1.42 9.73
C MET A 87 -6.98 -2.73 8.99
N ALA A 88 -6.03 -3.67 8.98
CA ALA A 88 -6.20 -4.99 8.39
C ALA A 88 -7.37 -5.78 9.02
N ASP A 89 -7.48 -5.68 10.35
CA ASP A 89 -8.48 -6.39 11.14
C ASP A 89 -9.86 -5.69 11.17
N ASN A 90 -9.93 -4.43 10.73
CA ASN A 90 -11.19 -3.68 10.68
C ASN A 90 -12.12 -4.22 9.58
N LYS A 91 -13.09 -5.05 9.96
CA LYS A 91 -14.08 -5.67 9.04
C LYS A 91 -15.04 -4.67 8.38
N GLU A 92 -15.15 -3.45 8.90
CA GLU A 92 -15.99 -2.40 8.32
C GLU A 92 -15.28 -1.65 7.18
N ALA A 93 -13.94 -1.76 7.11
CA ALA A 93 -13.15 -1.15 6.06
C ALA A 93 -13.29 -1.93 4.74
N PRO A 94 -13.27 -1.24 3.57
CA PRO A 94 -13.23 -1.89 2.27
C PRO A 94 -12.07 -2.89 2.15
N ASN A 95 -12.31 -4.05 1.53
CA ASN A 95 -11.30 -5.12 1.44
C ASN A 95 -9.99 -4.66 0.77
N ILE A 96 -10.08 -3.76 -0.22
CA ILE A 96 -8.91 -3.15 -0.86
C ILE A 96 -7.99 -2.41 0.13
N LEU A 97 -8.56 -1.69 1.10
CA LEU A 97 -7.76 -0.99 2.12
C LEU A 97 -7.23 -1.97 3.16
N ARG A 98 -8.01 -2.99 3.52
CA ARG A 98 -7.59 -4.02 4.48
C ARG A 98 -6.40 -4.82 3.97
N GLU A 99 -6.45 -5.32 2.74
CA GLU A 99 -5.32 -6.06 2.14
C GLU A 99 -4.08 -5.18 1.93
N LEU A 100 -4.28 -3.89 1.61
CA LEU A 100 -3.17 -2.96 1.54
C LEU A 100 -2.52 -2.74 2.91
N ALA A 101 -3.33 -2.60 3.96
CA ALA A 101 -2.83 -2.50 5.32
C ALA A 101 -2.05 -3.76 5.74
N GLN A 102 -2.55 -4.96 5.42
CA GLN A 102 -1.83 -6.22 5.66
C GLN A 102 -0.47 -6.25 4.97
N TYR A 103 -0.42 -5.84 3.70
CA TYR A 103 0.84 -5.73 2.96
C TYR A 103 1.82 -4.77 3.64
N LEU A 104 1.37 -3.56 4.02
CA LEU A 104 2.22 -2.55 4.64
C LEU A 104 2.67 -2.94 6.05
N GLU A 105 1.82 -3.60 6.84
CA GLU A 105 2.15 -4.19 8.15
C GLU A 105 3.36 -5.11 8.02
N VAL A 106 3.32 -6.04 7.05
CA VAL A 106 4.40 -7.01 6.83
C VAL A 106 5.67 -6.33 6.33
N MET A 107 5.56 -5.35 5.43
CA MET A 107 6.72 -4.59 4.95
C MET A 107 7.40 -3.77 6.05
N GLN A 108 6.64 -3.18 6.99
CA GLN A 108 7.24 -2.50 8.14
C GLN A 108 7.84 -3.50 9.14
N SER A 109 7.19 -4.64 9.35
CA SER A 109 7.72 -5.74 10.17
C SER A 109 9.05 -6.26 9.60
N LEU A 110 9.20 -6.29 8.28
CA LEU A 110 10.46 -6.63 7.60
C LEU A 110 11.60 -5.64 7.89
N ARG A 111 11.30 -4.43 8.35
CA ARG A 111 12.30 -3.41 8.73
C ARG A 111 12.63 -3.44 10.22
N LEU A 112 11.71 -3.93 11.04
CA LEU A 112 11.96 -4.25 12.44
C LEU A 112 12.78 -5.55 12.47
N ASN A 113 14.01 -5.53 12.97
CA ASN A 113 14.93 -6.69 13.03
C ASN A 113 14.47 -7.81 14.00
N ASN A 114 13.17 -7.95 14.22
CA ASN A 114 12.56 -8.92 15.13
C ASN A 114 12.47 -10.32 14.50
N GLU A 115 11.84 -11.25 15.23
CA GLU A 115 11.72 -12.69 14.97
C GLU A 115 11.22 -13.08 13.57
N LYS A 116 11.15 -14.40 13.33
CA LYS A 116 10.61 -15.02 12.12
C LYS A 116 9.25 -14.39 11.78
N ILE A 117 9.17 -13.77 10.62
CA ILE A 117 7.93 -13.14 10.14
C ILE A 117 7.09 -14.21 9.46
N ASP A 118 5.82 -14.28 9.85
CA ASP A 118 4.82 -15.12 9.22
C ASP A 118 4.27 -14.45 7.94
N ASN A 119 3.99 -15.26 6.94
CA ASN A 119 3.53 -14.85 5.63
C ASN A 119 2.08 -15.29 5.34
N GLU A 120 1.40 -15.99 6.26
CA GLU A 120 0.01 -16.47 6.10
C GLU A 120 -0.95 -15.35 5.66
N LYS A 121 -0.85 -14.16 6.27
CA LYS A 121 -1.68 -12.98 5.94
C LYS A 121 -1.57 -12.56 4.46
N LEU A 122 -0.44 -12.82 3.80
CA LEU A 122 -0.20 -12.44 2.42
C LEU A 122 -0.64 -13.51 1.41
N GLU A 123 -0.68 -14.78 1.82
CA GLU A 123 -1.02 -15.90 0.93
C GLU A 123 -2.46 -15.82 0.42
N SER A 124 -3.37 -15.25 1.21
CA SER A 124 -4.78 -15.07 0.86
C SER A 124 -5.09 -13.79 0.07
N SER A 125 -4.09 -12.97 -0.29
CA SER A 125 -4.35 -11.69 -0.95
C SER A 125 -4.94 -11.87 -2.35
N ALA A 126 -6.19 -11.41 -2.52
CA ALA A 126 -6.91 -11.45 -3.79
C ALA A 126 -6.75 -10.15 -4.58
N ILE A 127 -6.56 -9.03 -3.90
CA ILE A 127 -6.48 -7.69 -4.51
C ILE A 127 -5.04 -7.35 -4.93
N TYR A 128 -4.04 -7.76 -4.17
CA TYR A 128 -2.61 -7.49 -4.44
C TYR A 128 -1.75 -8.75 -4.59
N PRO A 129 -2.16 -9.75 -5.40
CA PRO A 129 -1.53 -11.07 -5.39
C PRO A 129 -0.05 -11.06 -5.83
N TYR A 130 0.36 -10.14 -6.71
CA TYR A 130 1.74 -10.05 -7.17
C TYR A 130 2.68 -9.41 -6.15
N SER A 131 2.26 -8.29 -5.56
CA SER A 131 3.02 -7.63 -4.49
C SER A 131 3.11 -8.50 -3.24
N SER A 132 2.03 -9.22 -2.90
CA SER A 132 2.03 -10.19 -1.80
C SER A 132 3.01 -11.34 -2.07
N LYS A 133 3.05 -11.91 -3.28
CA LYS A 133 4.04 -12.93 -3.66
C LYS A 133 5.48 -12.43 -3.59
N GLU A 134 5.73 -11.21 -4.04
CA GLU A 134 7.05 -10.58 -3.91
C GLU A 134 7.47 -10.45 -2.44
N ALA A 135 6.59 -9.93 -1.59
CA ALA A 135 6.85 -9.83 -0.15
C ALA A 135 7.07 -11.19 0.52
N ILE A 136 6.30 -12.23 0.14
CA ILE A 136 6.51 -13.61 0.61
C ILE A 136 7.91 -14.11 0.25
N ALA A 137 8.39 -13.85 -0.97
CA ALA A 137 9.74 -14.23 -1.37
C ALA A 137 10.80 -13.54 -0.49
N ILE A 138 10.64 -12.26 -0.18
CA ILE A 138 11.53 -11.50 0.72
C ILE A 138 11.51 -12.09 2.14
N ILE A 139 10.34 -12.45 2.66
CA ILE A 139 10.19 -13.10 3.98
C ILE A 139 10.92 -14.45 3.99
N LYS A 140 10.76 -15.26 2.94
CA LYS A 140 11.44 -16.55 2.82
C LYS A 140 12.97 -16.38 2.81
N ILE A 141 13.50 -15.40 2.06
CA ILE A 141 14.93 -15.05 2.09
C ILE A 141 15.37 -14.72 3.52
N ARG A 142 14.66 -13.83 4.21
CA ARG A 142 14.96 -13.44 5.60
C ARG A 142 14.92 -14.65 6.55
N ASN A 143 13.97 -15.54 6.35
CA ASN A 143 13.79 -16.77 7.13
C ASN A 143 14.75 -17.90 6.69
N LYS A 144 15.75 -17.61 5.85
CA LYS A 144 16.75 -18.57 5.32
C LYS A 144 16.16 -19.70 4.45
N ASP A 145 14.93 -19.55 3.98
CA ASP A 145 14.31 -20.40 2.95
C ASP A 145 14.61 -19.83 1.55
N THR A 146 15.89 -19.78 1.19
CA THR A 146 16.31 -19.24 -0.11
C THR A 146 15.72 -20.06 -1.25
N LYS A 147 15.66 -21.38 -1.13
CA LYS A 147 15.10 -22.25 -2.18
C LYS A 147 13.63 -21.91 -2.47
N GLY A 148 12.79 -21.83 -1.44
CA GLY A 148 11.39 -21.47 -1.60
C GLY A 148 11.22 -20.05 -2.13
N ALA A 149 12.09 -19.11 -1.74
CA ALA A 149 12.07 -17.77 -2.31
C ALA A 149 12.37 -17.76 -3.82
N LEU A 150 13.43 -18.45 -4.26
CA LEU A 150 13.81 -18.51 -5.67
C LEU A 150 12.70 -19.13 -6.54
N GLU A 151 11.97 -20.13 -6.03
CA GLU A 151 10.82 -20.72 -6.72
C GLU A 151 9.71 -19.69 -6.98
N ILE A 152 9.38 -18.88 -5.96
CA ILE A 152 8.38 -17.80 -6.11
C ILE A 152 8.85 -16.73 -7.09
N LEU A 153 10.11 -16.28 -6.98
CA LEU A 153 10.66 -15.25 -7.86
C LEU A 153 10.67 -15.69 -9.33
N ARG A 154 11.05 -16.94 -9.62
CA ARG A 154 10.97 -17.51 -10.98
C ARG A 154 9.52 -17.60 -11.46
N SER A 155 8.58 -17.96 -10.59
CA SER A 155 7.15 -17.94 -10.94
C SER A 155 6.66 -16.53 -11.32
N LEU A 156 7.14 -15.48 -10.64
CA LEU A 156 6.78 -14.09 -10.96
C LEU A 156 7.32 -13.65 -12.33
N LEU A 157 8.54 -14.05 -12.69
CA LEU A 157 9.12 -13.74 -14.01
C LEU A 157 8.36 -14.41 -15.15
N ASN A 158 7.97 -15.68 -14.94
CA ASN A 158 7.32 -16.51 -15.95
C ASN A 158 5.82 -16.17 -16.16
N ASP A 159 5.16 -15.52 -15.20
CA ASP A 159 3.77 -15.11 -15.35
C ASP A 159 3.65 -13.89 -16.30
N LYS A 160 2.97 -14.06 -17.43
CA LYS A 160 2.74 -13.00 -18.43
C LYS A 160 1.92 -11.81 -17.90
N LYS A 161 1.08 -12.03 -16.88
CA LYS A 161 0.22 -11.01 -16.28
C LYS A 161 0.89 -10.25 -15.13
N CYS A 162 2.04 -10.73 -14.65
CA CYS A 162 2.77 -10.07 -13.57
C CYS A 162 3.24 -8.67 -14.02
N PRO A 163 3.02 -7.61 -13.22
CA PRO A 163 3.43 -6.25 -13.56
C PRO A 163 4.93 -6.12 -13.80
N ILE A 164 5.31 -5.27 -14.75
CA ILE A 164 6.71 -5.07 -15.17
C ILE A 164 7.63 -4.71 -14.00
N LEU A 165 7.17 -3.84 -13.09
CA LEU A 165 7.96 -3.44 -11.93
C LEU A 165 8.26 -4.63 -11.00
N ILE A 166 7.25 -5.45 -10.69
CA ILE A 166 7.40 -6.65 -9.85
C ILE A 166 8.36 -7.65 -10.51
N LYS A 167 8.31 -7.79 -11.84
CA LYS A 167 9.28 -8.61 -12.58
C LYS A 167 10.69 -8.08 -12.49
N ALA A 168 10.89 -6.77 -12.62
CA ALA A 168 12.20 -6.15 -12.50
C ALA A 168 12.81 -6.41 -11.12
N ASN A 169 12.02 -6.23 -10.05
CA ASN A 169 12.45 -6.52 -8.68
C ASN A 169 12.78 -8.00 -8.50
N ALA A 170 11.93 -8.91 -9.02
CA ALA A 170 12.17 -10.34 -8.93
C ALA A 170 13.45 -10.77 -9.65
N GLN A 171 13.74 -10.18 -10.82
CA GLN A 171 14.98 -10.42 -11.57
C GLN A 171 16.21 -9.93 -10.80
N GLU A 172 16.11 -8.77 -10.16
CA GLU A 172 17.19 -8.24 -9.33
C GLU A 172 17.50 -9.15 -8.13
N LEU A 173 16.46 -9.59 -7.43
CA LEU A 173 16.61 -10.52 -6.30
C LEU A 173 17.21 -11.86 -6.76
N LEU A 174 16.74 -12.43 -7.88
CA LEU A 174 17.33 -13.66 -8.42
C LEU A 174 18.82 -13.49 -8.73
N ARG A 175 19.22 -12.37 -9.33
CA ARG A 175 20.64 -12.09 -9.60
C ARG A 175 21.50 -12.04 -8.33
N ILE A 176 20.93 -11.63 -7.19
CA ILE A 176 21.67 -11.56 -5.92
C ILE A 176 21.79 -12.94 -5.28
N TYR A 177 20.74 -13.76 -5.34
CA TYR A 177 20.64 -15.00 -4.54
C TYR A 177 20.83 -16.30 -5.34
N GLU A 178 20.91 -16.25 -6.67
CA GLU A 178 21.30 -17.40 -7.52
C GLU A 178 22.81 -17.50 -7.76
N ASN A 179 23.57 -16.45 -7.43
CA ASN A 179 25.04 -16.42 -7.46
C ASN A 179 25.63 -16.92 -6.14
#